data_AF-A0A2E9K693-F1
#
_entry.id   AF-A0A2E9K693-F1
#
_cell.length_a   1.000
_cell.length_b   1.000
_cell.length_c   1.000
_cell.angle_alpha   90.00
_cell.angle_beta   90.00
_cell.angle_gamma   90.00
#
_symmetry.space_group_name_H-M   'P 1'
#
loop_
_entity.id
_entity.type
_entity.pdbx_description
1 polymer ?
#
loop_
_entity_poly.entity_id
_entity_poly.type
_entity_poly.pdbx_seq_one_letter_code
_entity_poly.pdbx_strand_id
1 'polypeptide(L)'
;MLIKSIFGLLFIFALTNQALADEYIECNNCSATQRLNTANTWARENTQLGSSEFFRVNVIDLGKYQISTYSVGWRYISLPGGPGPSGAWVTYSQDKRTSSADQKYMDNLREALSTYKHSVESVEIPKEVIGESWEVVNCAYCQNRVESFLSETFDGQTETIAQLLGQLASAFNLVDVSKISNTYRVPLEAGGYMEIDIEVLADLSMRATIDKVVDSDGNDIPFKAEDLKNLRISVSDLFRNSAINEQINPLSYQIPPQRTGVVTITDCGIDIPTGCKNTGN
;
A
#
# COMPACT_ATOMS: atom_id res chain seq x y z
N MET A 1 -72.62 21.91 -12.16
CA MET A 1 -72.71 21.19 -10.87
C MET A 1 -71.76 20.01 -10.95
N LEU A 2 -70.71 20.03 -10.13
CA LEU A 2 -69.58 19.10 -10.15
C LEU A 2 -69.99 17.70 -9.67
N ILE A 3 -69.55 16.65 -10.38
CA ILE A 3 -69.40 15.31 -9.80
C ILE A 3 -67.90 15.04 -9.69
N LYS A 4 -67.39 15.17 -8.46
CA LYS A 4 -66.04 14.75 -8.07
C LYS A 4 -66.06 13.23 -7.87
N SER A 5 -65.40 12.48 -8.74
CA SER A 5 -65.06 11.08 -8.47
C SER A 5 -63.90 11.04 -7.47
N ILE A 6 -64.18 10.49 -6.29
CA ILE A 6 -63.20 10.23 -5.23
C ILE A 6 -62.53 8.89 -5.57
N PHE A 7 -61.30 8.94 -6.05
CA PHE A 7 -60.39 7.79 -6.07
C PHE A 7 -59.82 7.62 -4.66
N GLY A 8 -60.34 6.63 -3.93
CA GLY A 8 -59.78 6.23 -2.63
C GLY A 8 -58.49 5.42 -2.87
N LEU A 9 -57.34 6.07 -2.73
CA LEU A 9 -56.05 5.39 -2.66
C LEU A 9 -55.90 4.82 -1.24
N LEU A 10 -56.01 3.50 -1.11
CA LEU A 10 -55.59 2.79 0.10
C LEU A 10 -54.05 2.84 0.16
N PHE A 11 -53.52 3.71 1.01
CA PHE A 11 -52.12 3.68 1.41
C PHE A 11 -51.94 2.50 2.37
N ILE A 12 -51.46 1.38 1.84
CA ILE A 12 -50.92 0.30 2.67
C ILE A 12 -49.63 0.86 3.28
N PHE A 13 -49.69 1.24 4.55
CA PHE A 13 -48.49 1.44 5.36
C PHE A 13 -47.77 0.10 5.44
N ALA A 14 -46.82 -0.13 4.54
CA ALA A 14 -45.79 -1.13 4.75
C ALA A 14 -45.05 -0.72 6.01
N LEU A 15 -45.14 -1.56 7.05
CA LEU A 15 -44.25 -1.52 8.19
C LEU A 15 -42.83 -1.70 7.66
N THR A 16 -42.12 -0.60 7.46
CA THR A 16 -40.68 -0.64 7.26
C THR A 16 -40.11 -1.10 8.60
N ASN A 17 -39.68 -2.37 8.66
CA ASN A 17 -38.59 -2.72 9.55
C ASN A 17 -37.49 -1.72 9.21
N GLN A 18 -37.23 -0.77 10.09
CA GLN A 18 -36.01 0.02 10.01
C GLN A 18 -34.88 -0.99 10.11
N ALA A 19 -34.30 -1.35 8.96
CA ALA A 19 -32.99 -1.96 8.96
C ALA A 19 -32.11 -0.96 9.69
N LEU A 20 -31.62 -1.34 10.88
CA LEU A 20 -30.62 -0.56 11.57
C LEU A 20 -29.51 -0.31 10.56
N ALA A 21 -29.16 0.97 10.35
CA ALA A 21 -28.11 1.33 9.43
C ALA A 21 -26.85 0.54 9.82
N ASP A 22 -26.21 -0.08 8.82
CA ASP A 22 -24.94 -0.74 9.05
C ASP A 22 -23.90 0.33 9.40
N GLU A 23 -23.19 0.12 10.50
CA GLU A 23 -22.17 1.05 10.99
C GLU A 23 -20.79 0.55 10.58
N TYR A 24 -19.97 1.42 10.00
CA TYR A 24 -18.66 1.07 9.46
C TYR A 24 -17.57 1.83 10.20
N ILE A 25 -16.54 1.10 10.64
CA ILE A 25 -15.44 1.67 11.41
C ILE A 25 -14.12 1.19 10.82
N GLU A 26 -13.22 2.12 10.57
CA GLU A 26 -11.88 1.83 10.09
C GLU A 26 -10.97 1.34 11.21
N CYS A 27 -10.07 0.43 10.85
CA CYS A 27 -8.93 0.04 11.63
C CYS A 27 -7.78 -0.27 10.66
N ASN A 28 -6.54 -0.02 11.06
CA ASN A 28 -5.39 -0.29 10.19
C ASN A 28 -4.53 -1.39 10.80
N ASN A 29 -4.37 -2.51 10.08
CA ASN A 29 -3.54 -3.65 10.46
C ASN A 29 -3.91 -4.30 11.81
N CYS A 30 -5.18 -4.22 12.20
CA CYS A 30 -5.64 -4.70 13.50
C CYS A 30 -5.69 -6.23 13.59
N SER A 31 -5.33 -6.76 14.76
CA SER A 31 -5.62 -8.15 15.15
C SER A 31 -7.13 -8.36 15.32
N ALA A 32 -7.57 -9.62 15.35
CA ALA A 32 -8.97 -9.96 15.61
C ALA A 32 -9.48 -9.37 16.94
N THR A 33 -8.66 -9.40 17.99
CA THR A 33 -8.99 -8.81 19.29
C THR A 33 -9.11 -7.28 19.23
N GLN A 34 -8.23 -6.60 18.48
CA GLN A 34 -8.33 -5.16 18.30
C GLN A 34 -9.62 -4.78 17.55
N ARG A 35 -9.98 -5.52 16.49
CA ARG A 35 -11.24 -5.29 15.76
C ARG A 35 -12.47 -5.45 16.66
N LEU A 36 -12.49 -6.50 17.48
CA LEU A 36 -13.55 -6.70 18.48
C LEU A 36 -13.62 -5.54 19.49
N ASN A 37 -12.46 -5.08 19.98
CA ASN A 37 -12.39 -3.97 20.93
C ASN A 37 -12.82 -2.63 20.30
N THR A 38 -12.55 -2.41 19.01
CA THR A 38 -13.06 -1.27 18.25
C THR A 38 -14.58 -1.30 18.19
N ALA A 39 -15.19 -2.44 17.84
CA ALA A 39 -16.64 -2.58 17.83
C ALA A 39 -17.28 -2.37 19.22
N ASN A 40 -16.66 -2.89 20.27
CA ASN A 40 -17.10 -2.66 21.66
C ASN A 40 -16.97 -1.19 22.10
N THR A 41 -15.92 -0.51 21.66
CA THR A 41 -15.69 0.91 21.95
C THR A 41 -16.77 1.76 21.29
N TRP A 42 -17.06 1.51 20.01
CA TRP A 42 -18.17 2.15 19.33
C TRP A 42 -19.49 1.92 20.05
N ALA A 43 -19.77 0.68 20.49
CA ALA A 43 -21.01 0.38 21.21
C ALA A 43 -21.13 1.20 22.50
N ARG A 44 -20.04 1.32 23.26
CA ARG A 44 -19.99 2.11 24.50
C ARG A 44 -20.28 3.59 24.24
N GLU A 45 -19.80 4.12 23.12
CA GLU A 45 -19.86 5.54 22.80
C GLU A 45 -21.16 5.95 22.10
N ASN A 46 -21.79 5.03 21.37
CA ASN A 46 -22.92 5.35 20.48
C ASN A 46 -24.24 4.72 20.91
N THR A 47 -24.25 3.86 21.94
CA THR A 47 -25.47 3.17 22.39
C THR A 47 -25.83 3.50 23.84
N GLN A 48 -27.12 3.52 24.15
CA GLN A 48 -27.61 3.83 25.48
C GLN A 48 -27.36 2.67 26.47
N LEU A 49 -26.74 2.98 27.60
CA LEU A 49 -26.55 2.05 28.71
C LEU A 49 -27.89 1.44 29.14
N GLY A 50 -27.95 0.11 29.22
CA GLY A 50 -29.15 -0.62 29.61
C GLY A 50 -30.16 -0.85 28.50
N SER A 51 -29.89 -0.39 27.27
CA SER A 51 -30.66 -0.79 26.10
C SER A 51 -30.49 -2.29 25.83
N SER A 52 -31.60 -2.95 25.46
CA SER A 52 -31.59 -4.33 24.96
C SER A 52 -31.30 -4.43 23.46
N GLU A 53 -31.11 -3.29 22.80
CA GLU A 53 -30.85 -3.22 21.37
C GLU A 53 -29.41 -3.65 21.05
N PHE A 54 -29.28 -4.43 19.97
CA PHE A 54 -28.01 -4.85 19.43
C PHE A 54 -27.84 -4.27 18.04
N PHE A 55 -26.70 -3.63 17.84
CA PHE A 55 -26.34 -2.95 16.60
C PHE A 55 -25.38 -3.82 15.81
N ARG A 56 -25.46 -3.71 14.48
CA ARG A 56 -24.54 -4.38 13.56
C ARG A 56 -23.43 -3.39 13.20
N VAL A 57 -22.21 -3.76 13.57
CA VAL A 57 -21.01 -2.94 13.36
C VAL A 57 -20.02 -3.73 12.52
N ASN A 58 -19.61 -3.14 11.42
CA ASN A 58 -18.61 -3.65 10.49
C ASN A 58 -17.29 -2.93 10.75
N VAL A 59 -16.26 -3.69 11.10
CA VAL A 59 -14.90 -3.17 11.29
C VAL A 59 -14.07 -3.53 10.07
N ILE A 60 -13.57 -2.51 9.38
CA ILE A 60 -12.83 -2.61 8.13
C ILE A 60 -11.35 -2.48 8.44
N ASP A 61 -10.57 -3.49 8.05
CA ASP A 61 -9.11 -3.50 8.11
C ASP A 61 -8.54 -3.31 6.70
N LEU A 62 -8.26 -2.07 6.33
CA LEU A 62 -7.71 -1.75 5.00
C LEU A 62 -6.29 -2.28 4.83
N GLY A 63 -5.49 -2.33 5.89
CA GLY A 63 -4.12 -2.88 5.84
C GLY A 63 -4.09 -4.38 5.53
N LYS A 64 -5.17 -5.11 5.83
CA LYS A 64 -5.32 -6.55 5.53
C LYS A 64 -6.37 -6.85 4.46
N TYR A 65 -7.02 -5.83 3.91
CA TYR A 65 -8.15 -5.97 2.97
C TYR A 65 -9.24 -6.89 3.53
N GLN A 66 -9.67 -6.65 4.78
CA GLN A 66 -10.62 -7.49 5.49
C GLN A 66 -11.76 -6.67 6.09
N ILE A 67 -12.90 -7.31 6.29
CA ILE A 67 -14.03 -6.75 7.02
C ILE A 67 -14.56 -7.80 8.01
N SER A 68 -14.83 -7.38 9.24
CA SER A 68 -15.39 -8.23 10.29
C SER A 68 -16.68 -7.60 10.82
N THR A 69 -17.76 -8.36 10.84
CA THR A 69 -19.04 -7.89 11.38
C THR A 69 -19.24 -8.39 12.81
N TYR A 70 -19.67 -7.50 13.68
CA TYR A 70 -20.03 -7.78 15.06
C TYR A 70 -21.46 -7.34 15.34
N SER A 71 -22.15 -8.09 16.19
CA SER A 71 -23.36 -7.62 16.86
C SER A 71 -22.95 -7.14 18.24
N VAL A 72 -23.18 -5.85 18.53
CA VAL A 72 -22.71 -5.18 19.74
C VAL A 72 -23.85 -4.50 20.49
N GLY A 73 -23.76 -4.46 21.81
CA GLY A 73 -24.77 -3.83 22.66
C GLY A 73 -24.42 -3.96 24.13
N TRP A 74 -25.38 -3.66 25.00
CA TRP A 74 -25.21 -3.79 26.45
C TRP A 74 -25.82 -5.08 26.96
N ARG A 75 -25.14 -5.75 27.90
CA ARG A 75 -25.66 -6.92 28.60
C ARG A 75 -25.46 -6.76 30.09
N TYR A 76 -26.53 -7.02 30.85
CA TYR A 76 -26.44 -7.11 32.30
C TYR A 76 -25.84 -8.46 32.69
N ILE A 77 -24.76 -8.42 33.47
CA ILE A 77 -24.13 -9.62 34.04
C ILE A 77 -24.27 -9.59 35.56
N SER A 78 -24.71 -10.70 36.13
CA SER A 78 -24.76 -10.87 37.59
C SER A 78 -23.36 -11.15 38.13
N LEU A 79 -22.95 -10.44 39.18
CA LEU A 79 -21.67 -10.66 39.84
C LEU A 79 -21.80 -11.80 40.86
N PRO A 80 -20.94 -12.83 40.82
CA PRO A 80 -21.00 -13.92 41.80
C PRO A 80 -20.70 -13.41 43.22
N GLY A 81 -21.56 -13.76 44.19
CA GLY A 81 -21.23 -13.69 45.63
C GLY A 81 -21.61 -12.43 46.41
N GLY A 82 -22.36 -11.48 45.83
CA GLY A 82 -22.86 -10.29 46.55
C GLY A 82 -24.23 -10.50 47.20
N PRO A 83 -24.53 -9.87 48.37
CA PRO A 83 -25.88 -9.86 48.92
C PRO A 83 -26.79 -8.92 48.10
N GLY A 84 -27.77 -9.50 47.39
CA GLY A 84 -28.75 -8.78 46.55
C GLY A 84 -28.55 -8.98 45.05
N PRO A 85 -29.39 -8.40 44.17
CA PRO A 85 -29.18 -8.42 42.73
C PRO A 85 -28.02 -7.49 42.35
N SER A 86 -26.79 -7.86 42.71
CA SER A 86 -25.58 -7.16 42.29
C SER A 86 -25.19 -7.60 40.89
N GLY A 87 -25.13 -6.66 39.96
CA GLY A 87 -24.66 -6.89 38.61
C GLY A 87 -24.19 -5.60 37.97
N ALA A 88 -23.56 -5.74 36.81
CA ALA A 88 -23.04 -4.62 36.04
C ALA A 88 -23.50 -4.72 34.60
N TRP A 89 -23.75 -3.58 33.98
CA TRP A 89 -23.88 -3.50 32.54
C TRP A 89 -22.49 -3.48 31.92
N VAL A 90 -22.24 -4.43 31.03
CA VAL A 90 -21.01 -4.52 30.25
C VAL A 90 -21.32 -4.49 28.77
N THR A 91 -20.40 -3.98 27.97
CA THR A 91 -20.47 -4.14 26.52
C THR A 91 -20.35 -5.61 26.18
N TYR A 92 -21.25 -6.09 25.34
CA TYR A 92 -21.26 -7.44 24.82
C TYR A 92 -21.17 -7.38 23.31
N SER A 93 -20.27 -8.18 22.76
CA SER A 93 -20.04 -8.33 21.33
C SER A 93 -20.09 -9.80 20.94
N GLN A 94 -20.68 -10.09 19.79
CA GLN A 94 -20.64 -11.42 19.18
C GLN A 94 -20.26 -11.29 17.71
N ASP A 95 -19.32 -12.12 17.26
CA ASP A 95 -18.97 -12.24 15.85
C ASP A 95 -20.21 -12.64 15.04
N LYS A 96 -20.43 -11.94 13.94
CA LYS A 96 -21.46 -12.24 12.96
C LYS A 96 -20.82 -12.48 11.61
N ARG A 97 -21.53 -13.22 10.77
CA ARG A 97 -21.13 -13.40 9.39
C ARG A 97 -21.24 -12.07 8.65
N THR A 98 -20.11 -11.60 8.12
CA THR A 98 -20.07 -10.49 7.17
C THR A 98 -20.97 -10.78 5.97
N SER A 99 -21.71 -9.77 5.49
CA SER A 99 -22.56 -9.96 4.33
C SER A 99 -21.72 -10.28 3.09
N SER A 100 -22.30 -11.02 2.14
CA SER A 100 -21.61 -11.28 0.88
C SER A 100 -21.35 -10.02 0.06
N ALA A 101 -22.17 -8.99 0.23
CA ALA A 101 -21.99 -7.70 -0.46
C ALA A 101 -20.75 -6.98 0.09
N ASP A 102 -20.62 -6.85 1.41
CA ASP A 102 -19.47 -6.18 2.03
C ASP A 102 -18.17 -6.93 1.77
N GLN A 103 -18.23 -8.27 1.83
CA GLN A 103 -17.09 -9.12 1.52
C GLN A 103 -16.63 -8.95 0.07
N LYS A 104 -17.57 -8.78 -0.87
CA LYS A 104 -17.26 -8.61 -2.30
C LYS A 104 -16.41 -7.36 -2.57
N TYR A 105 -16.66 -6.26 -1.85
CA TYR A 105 -15.82 -5.06 -2.01
C TYR A 105 -14.36 -5.34 -1.65
N MET A 106 -14.11 -6.01 -0.52
CA MET A 106 -12.75 -6.39 -0.10
C MET A 106 -12.11 -7.42 -1.03
N ASP A 107 -12.88 -8.40 -1.49
CA ASP A 107 -12.37 -9.43 -2.39
C ASP A 107 -11.99 -8.85 -3.76
N ASN A 108 -12.81 -7.96 -4.32
CA ASN A 108 -12.49 -7.25 -5.56
C ASN A 108 -11.19 -6.43 -5.44
N LEU A 109 -11.03 -5.68 -4.34
CA LEU A 109 -9.81 -4.92 -4.09
C LEU A 109 -8.59 -5.85 -3.98
N ARG A 110 -8.71 -6.96 -3.24
CA ARG A 110 -7.62 -7.93 -3.07
C ARG A 110 -7.22 -8.57 -4.41
N GLU A 111 -8.19 -8.93 -5.24
CA GLU A 111 -7.94 -9.50 -6.57
C GLU A 111 -7.25 -8.49 -7.49
N ALA A 112 -7.71 -7.24 -7.51
CA ALA A 112 -7.10 -6.17 -8.29
C ALA A 112 -5.65 -5.92 -7.86
N LEU A 113 -5.38 -5.83 -6.55
CA LEU A 113 -4.03 -5.65 -6.01
C LEU A 113 -3.11 -6.84 -6.28
N SER A 114 -3.65 -8.07 -6.22
CA SER A 114 -2.89 -9.27 -6.56
C SER A 114 -2.50 -9.30 -8.04
N THR A 115 -3.42 -8.88 -8.92
CA THR A 115 -3.19 -8.78 -10.36
C THR A 115 -2.17 -7.70 -10.66
N TYR A 116 -2.34 -6.51 -10.06
CA TYR A 116 -1.42 -5.39 -10.17
C TYR A 116 -0.01 -5.77 -9.72
N LYS A 117 0.12 -6.41 -8.56
CA LYS A 117 1.39 -6.92 -8.07
C LYS A 117 2.08 -7.82 -9.08
N HIS A 118 1.35 -8.78 -9.62
CA HIS A 118 1.91 -9.70 -10.60
C HIS A 118 2.35 -8.97 -11.88
N SER A 119 1.58 -7.98 -12.34
CA SER A 119 1.95 -7.15 -13.48
C SER A 119 3.21 -6.33 -13.23
N VAL A 120 3.30 -5.64 -12.08
CA VAL A 120 4.48 -4.84 -11.70
C VAL A 120 5.73 -5.70 -11.57
N GLU A 121 5.64 -6.86 -10.92
CA GLU A 121 6.80 -7.75 -10.76
C GLU A 121 7.19 -8.50 -12.06
N SER A 122 6.34 -8.44 -13.09
CA SER A 122 6.61 -9.05 -14.40
C SER A 122 7.15 -8.07 -15.45
N VAL A 123 7.00 -6.76 -15.23
CA VAL A 123 7.56 -5.75 -16.15
C VAL A 123 9.04 -5.58 -15.89
N GLU A 124 9.78 -5.33 -16.96
CA GLU A 124 11.20 -4.98 -16.91
C GLU A 124 11.33 -3.51 -17.30
N ILE A 125 12.07 -2.72 -16.50
CA ILE A 125 12.38 -1.33 -16.84
C ILE A 125 13.39 -1.35 -17.98
N PRO A 126 13.05 -0.77 -19.14
CA PRO A 126 13.88 -0.86 -20.32
C PRO A 126 15.06 0.10 -20.26
N LYS A 127 16.10 -0.16 -21.08
CA LYS A 127 17.34 0.64 -21.08
C LYS A 127 17.15 2.11 -21.46
N GLU A 128 16.07 2.44 -22.15
CA GLU A 128 15.73 3.84 -22.47
C GLU A 128 15.28 4.63 -21.23
N VAL A 129 14.77 3.95 -20.19
CA VAL A 129 14.35 4.56 -18.93
C VAL A 129 15.55 4.66 -17.98
N ILE A 130 16.26 3.55 -17.76
CA ILE A 130 17.51 3.45 -16.98
C ILE A 130 18.51 2.61 -17.78
N GLY A 131 19.57 3.23 -18.29
CA GLY A 131 20.52 2.59 -19.18
C GLY A 131 21.43 1.59 -18.46
N GLU A 132 21.79 1.91 -17.21
CA GLU A 132 22.62 1.06 -16.36
C GLU A 132 22.24 1.27 -14.88
N SER A 133 22.34 0.24 -14.05
CA SER A 133 21.93 0.33 -12.64
C SER A 133 22.71 1.39 -11.84
N TRP A 134 24.00 1.59 -12.14
CA TRP A 134 24.87 2.58 -11.51
C TRP A 134 24.64 4.02 -12.00
N GLU A 135 23.85 4.21 -13.06
CA GLU A 135 23.42 5.54 -13.52
C GLU A 135 22.65 6.28 -12.40
N VAL A 136 22.01 5.55 -11.48
CA VAL A 136 21.15 6.12 -10.42
C VAL A 136 21.90 6.95 -9.38
N VAL A 137 23.22 6.80 -9.26
CA VAL A 137 24.03 7.56 -8.30
C VAL A 137 24.00 9.04 -8.69
N ASN A 138 23.53 9.91 -7.79
CA ASN A 138 23.33 11.35 -8.03
C ASN A 138 22.41 11.67 -9.24
N CYS A 139 21.51 10.77 -9.61
CA CYS A 139 20.64 10.96 -10.77
C CYS A 139 19.31 11.65 -10.42
N ALA A 140 19.25 12.96 -10.64
CA ALA A 140 18.05 13.75 -10.36
C ALA A 140 16.83 13.41 -11.25
N TYR A 141 17.06 12.82 -12.44
CA TYR A 141 15.98 12.48 -13.37
C TYR A 141 15.49 11.03 -13.26
N CYS A 142 16.27 10.14 -12.64
CA CYS A 142 15.98 8.70 -12.64
C CYS A 142 14.63 8.41 -11.98
N GLN A 143 14.34 9.05 -10.85
CA GLN A 143 13.06 8.94 -10.16
C GLN A 143 11.87 9.25 -11.08
N ASN A 144 11.91 10.42 -11.74
CA ASN A 144 10.81 10.88 -12.59
C ASN A 144 10.62 9.99 -13.84
N ARG A 145 11.72 9.46 -14.41
CA ARG A 145 11.65 8.55 -15.56
C ARG A 145 11.01 7.22 -15.19
N VAL A 146 11.42 6.64 -14.06
CA VAL A 146 10.86 5.39 -13.56
C VAL A 146 9.39 5.55 -13.20
N GLU A 147 9.03 6.63 -12.50
CA GLU A 147 7.63 6.94 -12.20
C GLU A 147 6.79 7.11 -13.46
N SER A 148 7.27 7.87 -14.45
CA SER A 148 6.54 8.07 -15.72
C SER A 148 6.33 6.76 -16.45
N PHE A 149 7.38 5.93 -16.57
CA PHE A 149 7.30 4.62 -17.19
C PHE A 149 6.27 3.70 -16.52
N LEU A 150 6.32 3.59 -15.19
CA LEU A 150 5.38 2.75 -14.44
C LEU A 150 3.95 3.30 -14.54
N SER A 151 3.77 4.62 -14.47
CA SER A 151 2.46 5.26 -14.57
C SER A 151 1.83 5.00 -15.93
N GLU A 152 2.58 5.15 -17.02
CA GLU A 152 2.09 4.86 -18.38
C GLU A 152 1.81 3.35 -18.57
N THR A 153 2.67 2.49 -18.01
CA THR A 153 2.53 1.04 -18.15
C THR A 153 1.32 0.49 -17.41
N PHE A 154 0.98 1.07 -16.25
CA PHE A 154 -0.05 0.54 -15.36
C PHE A 154 -1.24 1.47 -15.13
N ASP A 155 -1.47 2.42 -16.05
CA ASP A 155 -2.55 3.41 -15.97
C ASP A 155 -3.92 2.75 -15.72
N GLY A 156 -4.30 1.76 -16.54
CA GLY A 156 -5.60 1.09 -16.42
C GLY A 156 -5.78 0.28 -15.12
N GLN A 157 -4.72 -0.37 -14.63
CA GLN A 157 -4.79 -1.08 -13.34
C GLN A 157 -4.83 -0.10 -12.15
N THR A 158 -4.09 1.01 -12.25
CA THR A 158 -4.11 2.10 -11.27
C THR A 158 -5.51 2.70 -11.18
N GLU A 159 -6.14 3.00 -12.33
CA GLU A 159 -7.51 3.49 -12.40
C GLU A 159 -8.48 2.49 -11.74
N THR A 160 -8.34 1.19 -12.04
CA THR A 160 -9.19 0.14 -11.45
C THR A 160 -9.08 0.11 -9.92
N ILE A 161 -7.86 0.16 -9.38
CA ILE A 161 -7.62 0.17 -7.93
C ILE A 161 -8.20 1.44 -7.31
N ALA A 162 -7.92 2.61 -7.88
CA ALA A 162 -8.40 3.88 -7.37
C ALA A 162 -9.94 3.96 -7.37
N GLN A 163 -10.60 3.45 -8.42
CA GLN A 163 -12.06 3.33 -8.46
C GLN A 163 -12.59 2.39 -7.36
N LEU A 164 -11.94 1.26 -7.09
CA LEU A 164 -12.33 0.36 -6.01
C LEU A 164 -12.17 1.01 -4.63
N LEU A 165 -11.09 1.79 -4.42
CA LEU A 165 -10.90 2.58 -3.21
C LEU A 165 -12.01 3.64 -3.05
N GLY A 166 -12.38 4.33 -4.14
CA GLY A 166 -13.49 5.29 -4.13
C GLY A 166 -14.85 4.66 -3.86
N GLN A 167 -15.10 3.45 -4.40
CA GLN A 167 -16.31 2.68 -4.12
C GLN A 167 -16.38 2.24 -2.65
N LEU A 168 -15.26 1.76 -2.10
CA LEU A 168 -15.15 1.42 -0.68
C LEU A 168 -15.41 2.64 0.22
N ALA A 169 -14.78 3.77 -0.09
CA ALA A 169 -14.97 5.01 0.64
C ALA A 169 -16.43 5.45 0.66
N SER A 170 -17.09 5.39 -0.50
CA SER A 170 -18.50 5.76 -0.64
C SER A 170 -19.44 4.77 0.04
N ALA A 171 -19.21 3.46 -0.12
CA ALA A 171 -20.09 2.42 0.40
C ALA A 171 -20.05 2.33 1.93
N PHE A 172 -18.87 2.57 2.52
CA PHE A 172 -18.63 2.42 3.95
C PHE A 172 -18.46 3.76 4.67
N ASN A 173 -18.67 4.88 3.97
CA ASN A 173 -18.51 6.24 4.50
C ASN A 173 -17.15 6.46 5.20
N LEU A 174 -16.09 5.92 4.59
CA LEU A 174 -14.73 5.98 5.10
C LEU A 174 -14.12 7.33 4.71
N VAL A 175 -13.45 7.95 5.67
CA VAL A 175 -12.91 9.31 5.51
C VAL A 175 -11.45 9.26 5.04
N ASP A 176 -10.72 8.18 5.37
CA ASP A 176 -9.27 8.08 5.18
C ASP A 176 -8.84 6.96 4.21
N VAL A 177 -9.66 6.64 3.19
CA VAL A 177 -9.23 5.76 2.08
C VAL A 177 -8.44 6.56 1.04
N SER A 178 -7.43 7.31 1.47
CA SER A 178 -6.74 8.24 0.57
C SER A 178 -5.74 7.54 -0.34
N LYS A 179 -5.22 6.38 0.09
CA LYS A 179 -4.12 5.70 -0.62
C LYS A 179 -3.89 4.26 -0.19
N ILE A 180 -3.18 3.54 -1.07
CA ILE A 180 -2.57 2.24 -0.81
C ILE A 180 -1.14 2.27 -1.32
N SER A 181 -0.17 1.79 -0.53
CA SER A 181 1.22 1.69 -0.96
C SER A 181 1.80 0.31 -0.67
N ASN A 182 2.72 -0.11 -1.54
CA ASN A 182 3.47 -1.34 -1.38
C ASN A 182 4.80 -1.26 -2.15
N THR A 183 5.81 -1.95 -1.63
CA THR A 183 7.11 -2.05 -2.30
C THR A 183 7.13 -3.24 -3.24
N TYR A 184 7.54 -3.00 -4.48
CA TYR A 184 7.65 -4.00 -5.54
C TYR A 184 9.08 -4.16 -5.98
N ARG A 185 9.46 -5.38 -6.35
CA ARG A 185 10.75 -5.67 -6.97
C ARG A 185 10.59 -5.68 -8.48
N VAL A 186 11.14 -4.69 -9.16
CA VAL A 186 11.01 -4.50 -10.61
C VAL A 186 12.35 -4.77 -11.30
N PRO A 187 12.45 -5.80 -12.15
CA PRO A 187 13.66 -6.08 -12.94
C PRO A 187 14.11 -4.92 -13.83
N LEU A 188 15.42 -4.83 -14.08
CA LEU A 188 16.02 -3.92 -15.05
C LEU A 188 16.53 -4.68 -16.27
N GLU A 189 16.29 -4.18 -17.48
CA GLU A 189 16.79 -4.77 -18.73
C GLU A 189 18.32 -4.72 -18.83
N ALA A 190 18.94 -3.75 -18.15
CA ALA A 190 20.39 -3.70 -17.96
C ALA A 190 20.93 -4.79 -17.02
N GLY A 191 20.05 -5.59 -16.41
CA GLY A 191 20.34 -6.55 -15.36
C GLY A 191 20.23 -5.93 -13.97
N GLY A 192 19.93 -6.76 -12.97
CA GLY A 192 19.61 -6.30 -11.63
C GLY A 192 18.13 -6.01 -11.44
N TYR A 193 17.79 -5.22 -10.43
CA TYR A 193 16.41 -4.83 -10.11
C TYR A 193 16.36 -3.57 -9.25
N MET A 194 15.19 -2.94 -9.20
CA MET A 194 14.86 -1.87 -8.25
C MET A 194 13.80 -2.35 -7.26
N GLU A 195 13.88 -1.92 -6.00
CA GLU A 195 12.74 -1.96 -5.08
C GLU A 195 12.08 -0.58 -5.12
N ILE A 196 10.79 -0.56 -5.49
CA ILE A 196 10.03 0.66 -5.76
C ILE A 196 8.78 0.64 -4.90
N ASP A 197 8.63 1.61 -4.01
CA ASP A 197 7.35 1.87 -3.34
C ASP A 197 6.40 2.55 -4.32
N ILE A 198 5.28 1.90 -4.61
CA ILE A 198 4.24 2.44 -5.46
C ILE A 198 3.02 2.75 -4.60
N GLU A 199 2.63 4.02 -4.60
CA GLU A 199 1.45 4.56 -3.92
C GLU A 199 0.36 4.85 -4.96
N VAL A 200 -0.79 4.15 -4.86
CA VAL A 200 -1.99 4.45 -5.65
C VAL A 200 -2.93 5.30 -4.80
N LEU A 201 -3.30 6.45 -5.32
CA LEU A 201 -4.14 7.45 -4.68
C LEU A 201 -5.58 7.35 -5.18
N ALA A 202 -6.54 7.69 -4.32
CA ALA A 202 -7.97 7.65 -4.68
C ALA A 202 -8.36 8.69 -5.75
N ASP A 203 -7.47 9.65 -6.08
CA ASP A 203 -7.64 10.64 -7.14
C ASP A 203 -7.22 10.14 -8.54
N LEU A 204 -7.05 8.83 -8.67
CA LEU A 204 -6.61 8.12 -9.90
C LEU A 204 -5.13 8.33 -10.24
N SER A 205 -4.34 8.96 -9.35
CA SER A 205 -2.90 9.10 -9.57
C SER A 205 -2.10 7.98 -8.91
N MET A 206 -0.89 7.77 -9.43
CA MET A 206 0.12 6.90 -8.85
C MET A 206 1.40 7.69 -8.61
N ARG A 207 2.10 7.37 -7.53
CA ARG A 207 3.46 7.83 -7.25
C ARG A 207 4.36 6.63 -7.09
N ALA A 208 5.55 6.69 -7.67
CA ALA A 208 6.58 5.68 -7.47
C ALA A 208 7.77 6.33 -6.77
N THR A 209 8.41 5.63 -5.84
CA THR A 209 9.65 6.05 -5.18
C THR A 209 10.65 4.92 -5.27
N ILE A 210 11.87 5.19 -5.76
CA ILE A 210 12.93 4.18 -5.82
C ILE A 210 13.56 4.10 -4.41
N ASP A 211 13.32 2.98 -3.72
CA ASP A 211 13.85 2.76 -2.36
C ASP A 211 15.23 2.10 -2.39
N LYS A 212 15.48 1.26 -3.40
CA LYS A 212 16.70 0.47 -3.53
C LYS A 212 16.99 0.12 -4.98
N VAL A 213 18.27 0.05 -5.33
CA VAL A 213 18.73 -0.45 -6.63
C VAL A 213 19.81 -1.50 -6.41
N VAL A 214 19.69 -2.63 -7.11
CA VAL A 214 20.67 -3.71 -7.09
C VAL A 214 21.10 -4.03 -8.51
N ASP A 215 22.40 -4.08 -8.77
CA ASP A 215 22.91 -4.39 -10.11
C ASP A 215 22.90 -5.90 -10.44
N SER A 216 23.32 -6.24 -11.65
CA SER A 216 23.40 -7.62 -12.13
C SER A 216 24.35 -8.52 -11.32
N ASP A 217 25.33 -7.92 -10.63
CA ASP A 217 26.34 -8.63 -9.84
C ASP A 217 25.91 -8.76 -8.36
N GLY A 218 24.71 -8.27 -8.02
CA GLY A 218 24.12 -8.33 -6.68
C GLY A 218 24.61 -7.24 -5.74
N ASN A 219 25.18 -6.15 -6.25
CA ASN A 219 25.63 -5.02 -5.45
C ASN A 219 24.45 -4.11 -5.11
N ASP A 220 24.34 -3.71 -3.84
CA ASP A 220 23.43 -2.64 -3.40
C ASP A 220 24.03 -1.28 -3.76
N ILE A 221 23.35 -0.51 -4.61
CA ILE A 221 23.88 0.72 -5.20
C ILE A 221 23.41 1.92 -4.36
N PRO A 222 24.34 2.76 -3.86
CA PRO A 222 23.95 3.96 -3.14
C PRO A 222 23.40 5.04 -4.09
N PHE A 223 22.45 5.84 -3.62
CA PHE A 223 21.91 6.95 -4.41
C PHE A 223 22.82 8.19 -4.43
N LYS A 224 23.81 8.27 -3.55
CA LYS A 224 24.69 9.44 -3.44
C LYS A 224 26.14 9.08 -3.72
N ALA A 225 26.82 9.96 -4.43
CA ALA A 225 28.23 9.78 -4.78
C ALA A 225 29.14 9.64 -3.54
N GLU A 226 28.85 10.37 -2.45
CA GLU A 226 29.64 10.34 -1.22
C GLU A 226 29.72 8.95 -0.57
N ASP A 227 28.68 8.12 -0.76
CA ASP A 227 28.56 6.77 -0.25
C ASP A 227 29.34 5.74 -1.09
N LEU A 228 29.89 6.13 -2.25
CA LEU A 228 30.75 5.27 -3.07
C LEU A 228 32.13 5.06 -2.45
N LYS A 229 32.59 5.96 -1.59
CA LYS A 229 33.96 5.94 -1.07
C LYS A 229 34.22 4.68 -0.24
N ASN A 230 35.24 3.91 -0.62
CA ASN A 230 35.62 2.63 0.01
C ASN A 230 34.53 1.55 -0.04
N LEU A 231 33.50 1.73 -0.87
CA LEU A 231 32.47 0.71 -1.06
C LEU A 231 33.09 -0.52 -1.73
N ARG A 232 32.84 -1.70 -1.16
CA ARG A 232 33.31 -2.97 -1.72
C ARG A 232 32.21 -3.60 -2.55
N ILE A 233 32.50 -3.90 -3.80
CA ILE A 233 31.54 -4.46 -4.75
C ILE A 233 32.08 -5.70 -5.43
N SER A 234 31.16 -6.55 -5.88
CA SER A 234 31.43 -7.68 -6.77
C SER A 234 31.38 -7.23 -8.22
N VAL A 235 32.32 -7.67 -9.03
CA VAL A 235 32.38 -7.39 -10.47
C VAL A 235 32.58 -8.71 -11.20
N SER A 236 31.57 -9.15 -11.94
CA SER A 236 31.58 -10.49 -12.56
C SER A 236 32.57 -10.60 -13.71
N ASP A 237 32.69 -9.56 -14.55
CA ASP A 237 33.56 -9.54 -15.71
C ASP A 237 34.13 -8.16 -16.05
N LEU A 238 34.98 -8.11 -17.08
CA LEU A 238 35.64 -6.88 -17.54
C LEU A 238 34.68 -5.89 -18.21
N PHE A 239 33.58 -6.38 -18.78
CA PHE A 239 32.55 -5.53 -19.37
C PHE A 239 31.78 -4.80 -18.27
N ARG A 240 31.38 -5.51 -17.20
CA ARG A 240 30.83 -4.90 -15.98
C ARG A 240 31.78 -3.91 -15.35
N ASN A 241 33.07 -4.24 -15.24
CA ASN A 241 34.07 -3.30 -14.74
C ASN A 241 34.05 -1.97 -15.50
N SER A 242 34.02 -2.06 -16.83
CA SER A 242 34.01 -0.89 -17.72
C SER A 242 32.70 -0.11 -17.61
N ALA A 243 31.55 -0.79 -17.58
CA ALA A 243 30.24 -0.18 -17.48
C ALA A 243 30.05 0.57 -16.15
N ILE A 244 30.48 -0.01 -15.02
CA ILE A 244 30.44 0.65 -13.71
C ILE A 244 31.30 1.91 -13.73
N ASN A 245 32.56 1.78 -14.20
CA ASN A 245 33.48 2.92 -14.30
C ASN A 245 32.95 4.03 -15.19
N GLU A 246 32.21 3.73 -16.26
CA GLU A 246 31.57 4.75 -17.11
C GLU A 246 30.59 5.62 -16.33
N GLN A 247 29.86 5.04 -15.36
CA GLN A 247 28.90 5.76 -14.52
C GLN A 247 29.56 6.52 -13.36
N ILE A 248 30.57 5.93 -12.69
CA ILE A 248 31.14 6.51 -11.46
C ILE A 248 32.37 7.42 -11.70
N ASN A 249 33.08 7.29 -12.83
CA ASN A 249 34.22 8.16 -13.16
C ASN A 249 33.85 9.65 -13.25
N PRO A 250 32.70 10.05 -13.84
CA PRO A 250 32.23 11.44 -13.81
C PRO A 250 32.01 11.97 -12.39
N LEU A 251 31.77 11.08 -11.42
CA LEU A 251 31.59 11.41 -10.01
C LEU A 251 32.91 11.43 -9.23
N SER A 252 34.07 11.32 -9.91
CA SER A 252 35.42 11.25 -9.33
C SER A 252 35.71 9.99 -8.51
N TYR A 253 35.03 8.88 -8.84
CA TYR A 253 35.26 7.56 -8.25
C TYR A 253 35.62 6.55 -9.33
N GLN A 254 36.40 5.53 -8.97
CA GLN A 254 36.75 4.43 -9.87
C GLN A 254 36.88 3.11 -9.10
N ILE A 255 36.65 2.02 -9.81
CA ILE A 255 37.19 0.70 -9.45
C ILE A 255 38.47 0.44 -10.24
N PRO A 256 39.45 -0.31 -9.68
CA PRO A 256 40.67 -0.64 -10.38
C PRO A 256 40.37 -1.22 -11.78
N PRO A 257 40.97 -0.66 -12.85
CA PRO A 257 40.72 -1.12 -14.19
C PRO A 257 41.20 -2.55 -14.36
N GLN A 258 40.53 -3.29 -15.24
CA GLN A 258 40.87 -4.66 -15.59
C GLN A 258 40.86 -5.65 -14.40
N ARG A 259 40.03 -5.39 -13.38
CA ARG A 259 39.83 -6.29 -12.23
C ARG A 259 38.40 -6.81 -12.13
N THR A 260 38.29 -8.08 -11.75
CA THR A 260 37.03 -8.78 -11.46
C THR A 260 37.07 -9.35 -10.03
N GLY A 261 35.95 -9.92 -9.58
CA GLY A 261 35.76 -10.37 -8.21
C GLY A 261 35.42 -9.21 -7.29
N VAL A 262 35.86 -9.27 -6.03
CA VAL A 262 35.57 -8.20 -5.06
C VAL A 262 36.60 -7.08 -5.21
N VAL A 263 36.14 -5.91 -5.62
CA VAL A 263 36.95 -4.69 -5.76
C VAL A 263 36.47 -3.62 -4.77
N THR A 264 37.28 -2.58 -4.57
CA THR A 264 36.93 -1.45 -3.72
C THR A 264 36.89 -0.19 -4.58
N ILE A 265 35.80 0.55 -4.50
CA ILE A 265 35.67 1.86 -5.12
C ILE A 265 36.55 2.85 -4.36
N THR A 266 37.38 3.57 -5.10
CA THR A 266 38.33 4.56 -4.58
C THR A 266 38.09 5.90 -5.24
N ASP A 267 38.36 6.97 -4.48
CA ASP A 267 38.47 8.32 -5.02
C ASP A 267 39.62 8.39 -6.02
N CYS A 268 39.44 9.13 -7.10
CA CYS A 268 40.45 9.30 -8.14
C CYS A 268 41.58 10.24 -7.75
N GLY A 269 41.47 10.94 -6.62
CA GLY A 269 42.45 11.89 -6.14
C GLY A 269 42.24 13.31 -6.69
N ILE A 270 42.84 14.29 -6.02
CA ILE A 270 42.55 15.73 -6.15
C ILE A 270 42.81 16.27 -7.57
N ASP A 271 41.82 16.99 -8.10
CA ASP A 271 41.84 17.89 -9.27
C ASP A 271 42.02 17.29 -10.66
N ILE A 272 41.03 16.50 -11.14
CA ILE A 272 40.85 16.33 -12.58
C ILE A 272 39.41 16.69 -12.97
N PRO A 273 39.17 17.87 -13.58
CA PRO A 273 37.86 18.32 -14.06
C PRO A 273 37.20 17.43 -15.14
N THR A 274 37.85 16.33 -15.54
CA THR A 274 37.45 15.47 -16.67
C THR A 274 37.26 14.00 -16.28
N GLY A 275 37.06 13.71 -14.98
CA GLY A 275 36.96 12.34 -14.47
C GLY A 275 38.32 11.65 -14.32
N CYS A 276 38.29 10.43 -13.79
CA CYS A 276 39.47 9.62 -13.52
C CYS A 276 40.24 9.38 -14.83
N LYS A 277 41.47 9.91 -14.93
CA LYS A 277 42.32 9.60 -16.09
C LYS A 277 42.62 8.11 -16.07
N ASN A 278 42.21 7.40 -17.11
CA ASN A 278 42.62 6.03 -17.40
C ASN A 278 44.16 5.96 -17.39
N THR A 279 44.74 5.67 -16.23
CA THR A 279 46.17 5.38 -16.10
C THR A 279 46.35 3.91 -16.38
N GLY A 280 46.20 3.55 -17.66
CA GLY A 280 46.65 2.26 -18.15
C GLY A 280 48.17 2.20 -18.03
N ASN A 281 48.65 1.32 -17.17
CA ASN A 281 50.00 0.75 -17.18
C ASN A 281 49.89 -0.73 -16.86
#